data_AF-A0A524CME0-F1
#
_entry.id   AF-A0A524CME0-F1
#
_cell.length_a   1.000
_cell.length_b   1.000
_cell.length_c   1.000
_cell.angle_alpha   90.00
_cell.angle_beta   90.00
_cell.angle_gamma   90.00
#
_symmetry.space_group_name_H-M   'P 1'
#
loop_
_entity.id
_entity.type
_entity.pdbx_description
1 polymer ?
#
loop_
_entity_poly.entity_id
_entity_poly.type
_entity_poly.pdbx_seq_one_letter_code
_entity_poly.pdbx_strand_id
1 'polypeptide(L)' 'MEFALFLGCTIPLKYPHFEAAFREVASILNVGLKEMEGA' A
#
# COMPACT_ATOMS: atom_id res chain seq x y z
N MET A 1 3.15 -4.50 -14.41
CA MET A 1 2.74 -5.65 -13.57
C MET A 1 2.21 -5.04 -12.29
N GLU A 2 0.99 -5.39 -11.87
CA GLU A 2 0.37 -4.84 -10.67
C GLU A 2 0.36 -5.88 -9.56
N PHE A 3 0.71 -5.47 -8.34
CA PHE A 3 0.66 -6.28 -7.14
C PHE A 3 -0.58 -5.92 -6.30
N ALA A 4 -1.18 -6.90 -5.65
CA ALA A 4 -2.22 -6.64 -4.66
C ALA A 4 -1.58 -6.03 -3.40
N LEU A 5 -2.13 -4.90 -2.94
CA LEU A 5 -1.66 -4.20 -1.76
C LEU A 5 -2.35 -4.73 -0.51
N PHE A 6 -1.66 -5.60 0.22
CA PHE A 6 -2.10 -6.09 1.52
C PHE A 6 -1.50 -5.21 2.63
N LEU A 7 -2.36 -4.53 3.39
CA LEU A 7 -1.94 -3.58 4.43
C LEU A 7 -1.99 -4.17 5.86
N GLY A 8 -2.62 -5.34 6.01
CA GLY A 8 -2.98 -5.89 7.31
C GLY A 8 -3.86 -4.92 8.11
N CYS A 9 -3.78 -4.97 9.45
CA CYS A 9 -4.62 -4.13 10.30
C CYS A 9 -3.89 -2.90 10.86
N THR A 10 -2.61 -3.04 11.22
CA THR A 10 -1.90 -2.03 12.00
C THR A 10 -1.56 -0.78 11.19
N ILE A 11 -1.08 -0.95 9.95
CA ILE A 11 -0.74 0.17 9.07
C ILE A 11 -1.97 1.04 8.80
N PRO A 12 -3.11 0.51 8.30
CA PRO A 12 -4.24 1.38 7.95
C PRO A 12 -4.94 1.96 9.19
N LEU A 13 -4.96 1.25 10.32
CA LEU A 13 -5.68 1.71 11.52
C LEU A 13 -4.86 2.61 12.45
N LYS A 14 -3.54 2.42 12.53
CA LYS A 14 -2.67 3.08 13.52
C LYS A 14 -1.60 3.97 12.88
N TYR A 15 -1.13 3.61 11.69
CA TYR A 15 -0.02 4.32 11.03
C TYR A 15 -0.29 4.60 9.54
N PRO A 16 -1.37 5.34 9.21
CA PRO A 16 -1.76 5.57 7.81
C PRO A 16 -0.70 6.31 6.98
N HIS A 17 0.18 7.06 7.64
CA HIS A 17 1.31 7.72 6.98
C HIS A 17 2.35 6.74 6.41
N PHE A 18 2.46 5.52 6.95
CA PHE A 18 3.33 4.50 6.37
C PHE A 18 2.78 3.96 5.05
N GLU A 19 1.46 3.81 4.93
CA GLU A 19 0.85 3.46 3.65
C GLU A 19 1.10 4.56 2.61
N ALA A 20 0.89 5.83 2.97
CA ALA A 20 1.15 6.96 2.08
C ALA A 20 2.60 6.99 1.59
N ALA A 21 3.57 6.88 2.52
CA ALA A 21 4.99 6.83 2.19
C ALA A 21 5.34 5.62 1.30
N PHE A 22 4.75 4.45 1.58
CA PHE A 22 4.95 3.25 0.77
C PHE A 22 4.45 3.45 -0.67
N ARG A 23 3.28 4.07 -0.85
CA ARG A 23 2.73 4.38 -2.18
C ARG A 23 3.62 5.35 -2.96
N GLU A 24 4.19 6.36 -2.31
CA GLU A 24 5.16 7.27 -2.95
C GLU A 24 6.42 6.52 -3.43
N VAL A 25 7.01 5.67 -2.58
CA VAL A 25 8.17 4.87 -2.94
C VAL A 25 7.85 3.89 -4.07
N ALA A 26 6.69 3.23 -4.01
CA ALA A 26 6.24 2.31 -5.08
C ALA A 26 6.10 3.03 -6.43
N SER A 27 5.59 4.27 -6.44
CA SER A 27 5.51 5.10 -7.64
C SER A 27 6.91 5.41 -8.22
N ILE A 28 7.88 5.79 -7.37
CA ILE A 28 9.27 6.04 -7.80
C ILE A 28 9.89 4.78 -8.43
N LEU A 29 9.57 3.60 -7.88
CA LEU A 29 10.06 2.32 -8.37
C LEU A 29 9.24 1.76 -9.55
N ASN A 30 8.25 2.49 -10.06
CA ASN A 30 7.31 2.04 -11.10
C ASN A 30 6.62 0.70 -10.76
N VAL A 31 6.31 0.49 -9.48
CA VAL A 31 5.54 -0.65 -8.99
C VAL A 31 4.06 -0.30 -8.95
N GLY A 32 3.25 -0.99 -9.74
CA GLY A 32 1.79 -0.86 -9.69
C GLY A 32 1.20 -1.56 -8.47
N LEU A 33 0.33 -0.88 -7.74
CA LEU A 33 -0.37 -1.40 -6.56
C LEU A 33 -1.88 -1.35 -6.79
N LYS A 34 -2.56 -2.46 -6.55
CA LYS A 34 -4.02 -2.59 -6.64
C LYS A 34 -4.60 -2.84 -5.25
N GLU A 35 -5.66 -2.13 -4.90
CA GLU A 35 -6.36 -2.34 -3.62
C GLU A 35 -6.87 -3.77 -3.48
N MET A 36 -6.74 -4.32 -2.27
CA MET A 36 -7.28 -5.62 -1.91
C MET A 36 -8.52 -5.41 -1.03
N GLU A 37 -9.70 -5.42 -1.66
CA GLU A 37 -10.97 -5.27 -0.95
C GLU A 37 -11.25 -6.48 -0.05
N GLY A 38 -11.65 -6.22 1.20
CA GLY A 38 -12.07 -7.27 2.15
C GLY A 38 -10.94 -8.00 2.90
N ALA A 39 -9.72 -7.45 2.86
CA ALA A 39 -8.54 -7.97 3.57
C ALA A 39 -8.33 -7.35 4.96
#